data_AF-A0A183EVX1-F1
#
_entry.id   AF-A0A183EVX1-F1
#
_cell.length_a   1.000
_cell.length_b   1.000
_cell.length_c   1.000
_cell.angle_alpha   90.00
_cell.angle_beta   90.00
_cell.angle_gamma   90.00
#
_symmetry.space_group_name_H-M   'P 1'
#
loop_
_entity.id
_entity.type
_entity.pdbx_description
1 polymer ?
#
loop_
_entity_poly.entity_id
_entity_poly.type
_entity_poly.pdbx_seq_one_letter_code
_entity_poly.pdbx_strand_id
1 'polypeptide(L)'
;MQKLSENGKKRVCRNIFAVQQRLSQLTGRRESELERARAFFELLNHDPDQLLALILERGAVFSHLEYTYLLALAVRSHPVLSAQPGALEQRISQLKTILAQLKK
;
A
#
# COMPACT_ATOMS: atom_id res chain seq x y z
N MET A 1 0.18 -5.11 15.15
CA MET A 1 -0.72 -5.17 13.97
C MET A 1 -0.86 -6.61 13.51
N GLN A 2 -2.09 -7.08 13.26
CA GLN A 2 -2.38 -8.46 12.84
C GLN A 2 -2.12 -8.68 11.33
N LYS A 3 -2.09 -9.95 10.88
CA LYS A 3 -2.03 -10.31 9.45
C LYS A 3 -3.30 -9.83 8.75
N LEU A 4 -3.18 -9.31 7.53
CA LEU A 4 -4.33 -8.84 6.76
C LEU A 4 -4.73 -9.88 5.72
N SER A 5 -5.87 -10.52 5.91
CA SER A 5 -6.43 -11.45 4.91
C SER A 5 -6.83 -10.70 3.65
N GLU A 6 -6.95 -11.40 2.52
CA GLU A 6 -7.41 -10.80 1.26
C GLU A 6 -8.78 -10.12 1.41
N ASN A 7 -9.69 -10.75 2.15
CA ASN A 7 -10.99 -10.18 2.50
C ASN A 7 -10.85 -8.92 3.38
N GLY A 8 -9.84 -8.88 4.25
CA GLY A 8 -9.50 -7.71 5.05
C GLY A 8 -9.05 -6.52 4.20
N LYS A 9 -8.20 -6.75 3.19
CA LYS A 9 -7.77 -5.71 2.23
C LYS A 9 -8.95 -5.07 1.52
N LYS A 10 -9.84 -5.90 0.96
CA LYS A 10 -11.07 -5.47 0.28
C LYS A 10 -12.00 -4.72 1.23
N ARG A 11 -12.13 -5.17 2.49
CA ARG A 11 -12.96 -4.50 3.51
C ARG A 11 -12.45 -3.10 3.83
N VAL A 12 -11.14 -2.90 3.98
CA VAL A 12 -10.56 -1.58 4.25
C VAL A 12 -10.91 -0.60 3.13
N CYS A 13 -10.72 -0.99 1.86
CA CYS A 13 -11.06 -0.14 0.72
C CYS A 13 -12.56 0.23 0.69
N ARG A 14 -13.45 -0.75 0.96
CA ARG A 14 -14.90 -0.51 1.06
C ARG A 14 -15.27 0.43 2.20
N ASN A 15 -14.62 0.30 3.36
CA ASN A 15 -14.86 1.16 4.51
C ASN A 15 -14.43 2.60 4.23
N ILE A 16 -13.27 2.81 3.60
CA ILE A 16 -12.81 4.15 3.19
C ILE A 16 -13.81 4.78 2.22
N PHE A 17 -14.29 4.00 1.24
CA PHE A 17 -15.32 4.46 0.30
C PHE A 17 -16.63 4.84 1.01
N ALA A 18 -17.10 4.02 1.95
CA ALA A 18 -18.32 4.31 2.70
C ALA A 18 -18.19 5.58 3.56
N VAL A 19 -17.01 5.81 4.17
CA VAL A 19 -16.72 7.05 4.91
C VAL A 19 -16.69 8.25 3.95
N GLN A 20 -16.02 8.12 2.81
CA GLN A 20 -15.97 9.16 1.77
C GLN A 20 -17.38 9.53 1.30
N GLN A 21 -18.24 8.54 1.05
CA GLN A 21 -19.62 8.77 0.62
C GLN A 21 -20.42 9.54 1.67
N ARG A 22 -20.32 9.16 2.95
CA ARG A 22 -21.02 9.84 4.05
C ARG A 22 -20.54 11.27 4.25
N LEU A 23 -19.23 11.48 4.25
CA LEU A 23 -18.65 12.82 4.39
C LEU A 23 -19.02 13.68 3.19
N SER A 24 -18.92 13.15 1.98
CA SER A 24 -19.29 13.89 0.76
C SER A 24 -20.77 14.25 0.71
N GLN A 25 -21.65 13.42 1.27
CA GLN A 25 -23.08 13.76 1.42
C GLN A 25 -23.29 14.91 2.42
N LEU A 26 -22.49 14.97 3.48
CA LEU A 26 -22.58 16.01 4.51
C LEU A 26 -21.95 17.34 4.07
N THR A 27 -20.80 17.29 3.39
CA THR A 27 -19.98 18.47 3.06
C THR A 27 -20.15 18.93 1.62
N GLY A 28 -20.82 18.14 0.77
CA GLY A 28 -20.98 18.42 -0.67
C GLY A 28 -19.69 18.29 -1.48
N ARG A 29 -18.60 17.80 -0.88
CA ARG A 29 -17.28 17.67 -1.53
C ARG A 29 -16.61 16.35 -1.19
N ARG A 30 -15.74 15.89 -2.09
CA ARG A 30 -14.87 14.73 -1.83
C ARG A 30 -13.63 15.17 -1.08
N GLU A 31 -13.25 14.39 -0.07
CA GLU A 31 -12.02 14.63 0.69
C GLU A 31 -10.85 13.91 0.00
N SER A 32 -9.85 14.68 -0.43
CA SER A 32 -8.67 14.19 -1.14
C SER A 32 -7.84 13.21 -0.29
N GLU A 33 -7.81 13.41 1.02
CA GLU A 33 -7.07 12.53 1.94
C GLU A 33 -7.66 11.12 2.00
N LEU A 34 -8.98 10.97 1.83
CA LEU A 34 -9.61 9.67 1.77
C LEU A 34 -9.38 8.98 0.42
N GLU A 35 -9.27 9.74 -0.66
CA GLU A 35 -8.86 9.21 -1.96
C GLU A 35 -7.39 8.74 -1.92
N ARG A 36 -6.50 9.52 -1.31
CA ARG A 36 -5.10 9.15 -1.07
C ARG A 36 -4.99 7.90 -0.19
N ALA A 37 -5.75 7.82 0.90
CA ALA A 37 -5.80 6.65 1.77
C ALA A 37 -6.32 5.41 1.03
N ARG A 38 -7.37 5.56 0.21
CA ARG A 38 -7.88 4.45 -0.62
C ARG A 38 -6.80 3.93 -1.56
N ALA A 39 -6.16 4.83 -2.31
CA ALA A 39 -5.07 4.46 -3.22
C ALA A 39 -3.92 3.74 -2.50
N PHE A 40 -3.59 4.18 -1.28
CA PHE A 40 -2.57 3.56 -0.44
C PHE A 40 -2.92 2.10 -0.09
N PHE A 41 -4.14 1.85 0.38
CA PHE A 41 -4.57 0.49 0.74
C PHE A 41 -4.87 -0.40 -0.47
N GLU A 42 -5.21 0.19 -1.63
CA GLU A 42 -5.36 -0.56 -2.89
C GLU A 42 -4.05 -1.21 -3.33
N LEU A 43 -2.89 -0.63 -3.01
CA LEU A 43 -1.58 -1.24 -3.28
C LEU A 43 -1.41 -2.61 -2.60
N LEU A 44 -2.08 -2.85 -1.47
CA LEU A 44 -2.02 -4.15 -0.79
C LEU A 44 -2.71 -5.27 -1.56
N ASN A 45 -3.55 -4.95 -2.56
CA ASN A 45 -4.16 -5.96 -3.43
C ASN A 45 -3.12 -6.63 -4.35
N HIS A 46 -1.94 -6.05 -4.49
CA HIS A 46 -0.83 -6.60 -5.25
C HIS A 46 0.15 -7.34 -4.35
N ASP A 47 0.87 -8.29 -4.92
CA ASP A 47 1.99 -8.94 -4.23
C ASP A 47 3.13 -7.95 -3.97
N PRO A 48 3.98 -8.18 -2.95
CA PRO A 48 5.07 -7.25 -2.63
C PRO A 48 6.00 -6.95 -3.81
N ASP A 49 6.31 -7.96 -4.63
CA ASP A 49 7.15 -7.79 -5.82
C ASP A 49 6.42 -7.03 -6.95
N GLN A 50 5.11 -7.26 -7.13
CA GLN A 50 4.27 -6.49 -8.06
C GLN A 50 4.12 -5.03 -7.63
N LEU A 51 4.00 -4.78 -6.33
CA LEU A 51 3.95 -3.44 -5.75
C LEU A 51 5.23 -2.67 -6.10
N LEU A 52 6.41 -3.28 -5.96
CA LEU A 52 7.68 -2.66 -6.34
C LEU A 52 7.72 -2.33 -7.85
N ALA A 53 7.27 -3.26 -8.70
CA ALA A 53 7.19 -3.03 -10.15
C ALA A 53 6.25 -1.87 -10.50
N LEU A 54 5.08 -1.78 -9.83
CA LEU A 54 4.13 -0.68 -10.02
C LEU A 54 4.71 0.68 -9.61
N ILE A 55 5.51 0.75 -8.54
CA ILE A 55 6.18 1.99 -8.13
C ILE A 55 7.20 2.42 -9.19
N LEU A 56 7.95 1.46 -9.74
CA LEU A 56 8.93 1.75 -10.80
C LEU A 56 8.25 2.27 -12.08
N GLU A 57 7.13 1.66 -12.48
CA GLU A 57 6.40 2.03 -13.71
C GLU A 57 5.64 3.35 -13.57
N ARG A 58 4.94 3.55 -12.46
CA ARG A 58 4.01 4.69 -12.27
C ARG A 58 4.62 5.87 -11.53
N GLY A 59 5.81 5.70 -10.97
CA GLY A 59 6.44 6.68 -10.10
C GLY A 59 6.01 6.57 -8.65
N ALA A 60 6.72 7.31 -7.79
CA ALA A 60 6.49 7.31 -6.35
C ALA A 60 5.41 8.32 -5.97
N VAL A 61 4.24 7.84 -5.57
CA VAL A 61 3.11 8.66 -5.07
C VAL A 61 3.19 8.86 -3.55
N PHE A 62 3.79 7.90 -2.85
CA PHE A 62 3.92 7.91 -1.39
C PHE A 62 5.39 8.05 -0.96
N SER A 63 5.59 8.41 0.31
CA SER A 63 6.92 8.54 0.90
C SER A 63 7.59 7.17 1.08
N HIS A 64 8.92 7.16 1.17
CA HIS A 64 9.68 5.93 1.47
C HIS A 64 9.18 5.20 2.72
N LEU A 65 8.86 5.97 3.77
CA LEU A 65 8.35 5.43 5.02
C LEU A 65 6.97 4.76 4.85
N GLU A 66 6.09 5.41 4.09
CA GLU A 66 4.74 4.90 3.79
C GLU A 66 4.81 3.57 3.01
N TYR A 67 5.67 3.49 1.99
CA TYR A 67 5.90 2.24 1.26
C TYR A 67 6.56 1.16 2.12
N THR A 68 7.43 1.53 3.05
CA THR A 68 8.03 0.58 4.00
C THR A 68 6.97 -0.06 4.88
N TYR A 69 5.99 0.72 5.37
CA TYR A 69 4.87 0.17 6.13
C TYR A 69 3.98 -0.76 5.29
N LEU A 70 3.71 -0.40 4.03
CA LEU A 70 2.96 -1.27 3.10
C LEU A 70 3.68 -2.59 2.88
N LEU A 71 4.97 -2.55 2.56
CA LEU A 71 5.77 -3.75 2.32
C LEU A 71 5.85 -4.63 3.56
N ALA A 72 6.05 -4.05 4.75
CA ALA A 72 6.03 -4.79 6.01
C ALA A 72 4.69 -5.51 6.23
N LEU A 73 3.58 -4.83 5.93
CA LEU A 73 2.25 -5.41 6.04
C LEU A 73 2.00 -6.49 4.97
N ALA A 74 2.42 -6.26 3.73
CA ALA A 74 2.24 -7.17 2.61
C ALA A 74 3.07 -8.45 2.79
N VAL A 75 4.37 -8.33 3.11
CA VAL A 75 5.27 -9.46 3.39
C VAL A 75 4.76 -10.30 4.56
N ARG A 76 4.33 -9.68 5.66
CA ARG A 76 3.78 -10.41 6.81
C ARG A 76 2.47 -11.13 6.51
N SER A 77 1.68 -10.61 5.57
CA SER A 77 0.38 -11.17 5.17
C SER A 77 0.51 -12.18 4.03
N HIS A 78 1.66 -12.29 3.39
CA HIS A 78 1.91 -13.19 2.28
C HIS A 78 2.25 -14.61 2.80
N PRO A 79 1.64 -15.68 2.25
CA PRO A 79 1.80 -17.04 2.76
C PRO A 79 3.26 -17.52 2.74
N VAL A 80 3.99 -17.27 1.64
CA VAL A 80 5.40 -17.68 1.47
C VAL A 80 6.37 -16.68 2.14
N LEU A 81 6.33 -15.41 1.76
CA LEU A 81 7.27 -14.39 2.24
C LEU A 81 7.23 -14.15 3.76
N SER A 82 6.12 -14.45 4.43
CA SER A 82 6.03 -14.31 5.89
C SER A 82 6.89 -15.32 6.66
N ALA A 83 7.21 -16.47 6.06
CA ALA A 83 8.09 -17.48 6.64
C ALA A 83 9.55 -17.34 6.19
N GLN A 84 9.81 -16.48 5.20
CA GLN A 84 11.15 -16.27 4.65
C GLN A 84 11.93 -15.25 5.49
N PRO A 85 13.05 -15.64 6.13
CA PRO A 85 13.90 -14.70 6.85
C PRO A 85 14.52 -13.68 5.88
N GLY A 86 14.54 -12.41 6.26
CA GLY A 86 15.13 -11.33 5.46
C GLY A 86 14.29 -10.88 4.24
N ALA A 87 13.12 -11.47 3.98
CA ALA A 87 12.29 -11.09 2.83
C ALA A 87 11.90 -9.61 2.86
N LEU A 88 11.53 -9.09 4.03
CA LEU A 88 11.19 -7.67 4.19
C LEU A 88 12.39 -6.76 3.90
N GLU A 89 13.56 -7.08 4.46
CA GLU A 89 14.78 -6.27 4.29
C GLU A 89 15.22 -6.21 2.83
N GLN A 90 15.14 -7.34 2.12
CA GLN A 90 15.40 -7.41 0.68
C GLN A 90 14.48 -6.46 -0.10
N ARG A 91 13.16 -6.49 0.17
CA ARG A 91 12.19 -5.62 -0.54
C ARG A 91 12.35 -4.15 -0.17
N ILE A 92 12.71 -3.84 1.07
CA ILE A 92 13.04 -2.45 1.48
C ILE A 92 14.29 -1.96 0.74
N SER A 93 15.31 -2.80 0.59
CA SER A 93 16.52 -2.46 -0.18
C SER A 93 16.21 -2.20 -1.66
N GLN A 94 15.37 -3.06 -2.26
CA GLN A 94 14.86 -2.86 -3.63
C GLN A 94 14.06 -1.55 -3.75
N LEU A 95 13.15 -1.28 -2.82
CA LEU A 95 12.40 -0.03 -2.77
C LEU A 95 13.33 1.19 -2.74
N LYS A 96 14.38 1.18 -1.91
CA LYS A 96 15.37 2.29 -1.86
C LYS A 96 16.03 2.51 -3.22
N THR A 97 16.40 1.42 -3.89
CA THR A 97 17.02 1.47 -5.22
C THR A 97 16.07 2.06 -6.25
N ILE A 98 14.82 1.60 -6.29
CA ILE A 98 13.78 2.10 -7.19
C ILE A 98 13.52 3.59 -6.95
N LEU A 99 13.32 3.99 -5.70
CA LEU A 99 13.09 5.40 -5.35
C LEU A 99 14.29 6.29 -5.67
N ALA A 100 15.52 5.76 -5.62
CA ALA A 100 16.70 6.50 -6.05
C ALA A 100 16.78 6.65 -7.58
N GLN A 101 16.35 5.64 -8.33
CA GLN A 101 16.25 5.70 -9.80
C GLN A 101 15.20 6.70 -10.26
N LEU A 102 14.04 6.75 -9.59
CA LEU A 102 12.95 7.68 -9.93
C LEU A 102 13.27 9.16 -9.63
N LYS A 103 14.34 9.43 -8.88
CA LYS A 103 14.82 10.79 -8.56
C LYS A 103 15.85 11.32 -9.57
N LYS A 104 16.31 10.49 -10.51
CA LYS A 104 17.17 10.90 -11.64
C LYS A 104 16.33 11.31 -12.83
#